data_AF-A0A1Y1UHZ2-F1
#
_entry.id   AF-A0A1Y1UHZ2-F1
#
_cell.length_a   1.000
_cell.length_b   1.000
_cell.length_c   1.000
_cell.angle_alpha   90.00
_cell.angle_beta   90.00
_cell.angle_gamma   90.00
#
_symmetry.space_group_name_H-M   'P 1'
#
loop_
_entity.id
_entity.type
_entity.pdbx_description
1 polymer ?
#
loop_
_entity_poly.entity_id
_entity_poly.type
_entity_poly.pdbx_seq_one_letter_code
_entity_poly.pdbx_strand_id
1 'polypeptide(L)'
;MVEKALQQLTVDDTAQHSAIILEHEKQLERSDGKETDSEDQGDGATLALAGTSKSKKKKKKKKSAAKKSSTGIAVNPLLNAFPDELGAPEQEDSEVRIARDAELLEETRTVKANPMLLLESSPAELDILWTPSCRSLELLTPRLRLRQCQLGDLKMITKIKTEPIVNRTQLYGQPHMSWIKTGFLTRYIRSSIPQISDKENNGWKTDYIFAITLRYPSALEIGPPKGVMLRNRLLETDKAGYVGNFGLELHIEKPGIVGMRRKGKVLTHPTFAEMDAARVYGSLFYEIHPQLWGKGLISEAFTEVLRFAIEECGCPLVIADPTSGNDASIKLCLKNGMTYKSTTRDNPYNKPQLIHEIKREEWFKRNRGTKPVDRWGGKPVCRWCMNPRLSSQTIRCQFCDWARYCSRECQKADWVYIRGHRAECAGRN
;
A
#
# COMPACT_ATOMS: atom_id res chain seq x y z
N MET A 1 33.03 -18.16 -11.99
CA MET A 1 32.94 -16.89 -12.74
C MET A 1 31.60 -16.18 -12.58
N VAL A 2 30.46 -16.89 -12.58
CA VAL A 2 29.11 -16.29 -12.42
C VAL A 2 28.89 -15.63 -11.05
N GLU A 3 29.46 -16.19 -9.98
CA GLU A 3 29.31 -15.68 -8.61
C GLU A 3 30.04 -14.34 -8.38
N LYS A 4 31.19 -14.13 -9.03
CA LYS A 4 31.89 -12.84 -9.05
C LYS A 4 31.17 -11.78 -9.89
N ALA A 5 30.49 -12.17 -10.97
CA ALA A 5 29.71 -11.25 -11.79
C ALA A 5 28.44 -10.75 -11.07
N LEU A 6 27.82 -11.59 -10.25
CA LEU A 6 26.67 -11.20 -9.40
C LEU A 6 27.07 -10.26 -8.26
N GLN A 7 28.23 -10.48 -7.62
CA GLN A 7 28.75 -9.55 -6.60
C GLN A 7 29.13 -8.19 -7.19
N GLN A 8 29.70 -8.15 -8.40
CA GLN A 8 30.06 -6.89 -9.06
C GLN A 8 28.82 -6.04 -9.41
N LEU A 9 27.74 -6.67 -9.90
CA LEU A 9 26.48 -5.99 -10.23
C LEU A 9 25.78 -5.39 -9.00
N THR A 10 25.83 -6.07 -7.84
CA THR A 10 25.24 -5.54 -6.60
C THR A 10 25.98 -4.33 -6.04
N VAL A 11 27.29 -4.23 -6.25
CA VAL A 11 28.09 -3.10 -5.77
C VAL A 11 27.88 -1.86 -6.64
N ASP A 12 27.77 -2.03 -7.97
CA ASP A 12 27.57 -0.92 -8.90
C ASP A 12 26.17 -0.28 -8.78
N ASP A 13 25.12 -1.07 -8.52
CA ASP A 13 23.76 -0.53 -8.29
C ASP A 13 23.66 0.22 -6.95
N THR A 14 24.37 -0.24 -5.91
CA THR A 14 24.38 0.43 -4.60
C THR A 14 25.13 1.77 -4.67
N ALA A 15 26.20 1.83 -5.46
CA ALA A 15 26.97 3.04 -5.72
C ALA A 15 26.18 4.07 -6.54
N GLN A 16 25.44 3.63 -7.56
CA GLN A 16 24.56 4.53 -8.34
C GLN A 16 23.42 5.10 -7.51
N HIS A 17 22.81 4.29 -6.62
CA HIS A 17 21.74 4.77 -5.74
C HIS A 17 22.25 5.76 -4.69
N SER A 18 23.46 5.53 -4.14
CA SER A 18 24.11 6.45 -3.21
C SER A 18 24.50 7.77 -3.90
N ALA A 19 24.92 7.72 -5.17
CA ALA A 19 25.24 8.90 -5.96
C ALA A 19 24.01 9.77 -6.26
N ILE A 20 22.83 9.16 -6.52
CA ILE A 20 21.58 9.90 -6.75
C ILE A 20 21.12 10.62 -5.47
N ILE A 21 21.31 10.00 -4.31
CA ILE A 21 21.00 10.61 -3.01
C ILE A 21 21.95 11.78 -2.71
N LEU A 22 23.26 11.60 -2.92
CA LEU A 22 24.28 12.64 -2.75
C LEU A 22 24.12 13.83 -3.72
N GLU A 23 23.73 13.59 -4.97
CA GLU A 23 23.47 14.67 -5.95
C GLU A 23 22.21 15.47 -5.56
N HIS A 24 21.22 14.82 -4.93
CA HIS A 24 20.01 15.45 -4.42
C HIS A 24 20.28 16.27 -3.13
N GLU A 25 21.16 15.81 -2.24
CA GLU A 25 21.62 16.58 -1.08
C GLU A 25 22.33 17.87 -1.49
N LYS A 26 23.22 17.81 -2.50
CA LYS A 26 23.90 18.99 -3.04
C LYS A 26 22.97 20.01 -3.70
N GLN A 27 21.82 19.58 -4.22
CA GLN A 27 20.82 20.48 -4.79
C GLN A 27 20.02 21.22 -3.70
N LEU A 28 19.80 20.58 -2.55
CA LEU A 28 19.12 21.19 -1.39
C LEU A 28 20.01 22.21 -0.66
N GLU A 29 21.30 21.92 -0.52
CA GLU A 29 22.26 22.87 0.10
C GLU A 29 22.45 24.15 -0.73
N ARG A 30 22.18 24.11 -2.04
CA ARG A 30 22.24 25.29 -2.92
C ARG A 30 21.02 26.20 -2.82
N SER A 31 19.90 25.74 -2.26
CA SER A 31 18.67 26.54 -2.15
C SER A 31 18.53 27.31 -0.83
N ASP A 32 19.30 26.97 0.21
CA ASP A 32 19.21 27.62 1.53
C ASP A 32 20.15 28.83 1.71
N GLY A 33 20.89 29.21 0.67
CA GLY A 33 21.85 30.32 0.70
C GLY A 33 21.28 31.65 0.19
N LYS A 34 20.13 32.13 0.70
CA LYS A 34 19.72 33.55 0.56
C LYS A 34 18.49 33.90 1.42
N GLU A 35 18.70 34.07 2.72
CA GLU A 35 17.86 34.98 3.52
C GLU A 35 18.76 36.08 4.08
N THR A 36 18.47 37.30 3.67
CA THR A 36 19.09 38.54 4.14
C THR A 36 18.37 38.98 5.41
N ASP A 37 19.14 39.16 6.48
CA ASP A 37 18.73 39.77 7.74
C ASP A 37 18.17 41.18 7.52
N SER A 38 16.98 41.42 8.07
CA SER A 38 16.53 42.77 8.41
C SER A 38 16.13 42.78 9.88
N GLU A 39 17.02 43.36 10.69
CA GLU A 39 16.77 43.74 12.07
C GLU A 39 15.64 44.78 12.13
N ASP A 40 14.66 44.58 13.01
CA ASP A 40 13.80 45.66 13.47
C ASP A 40 13.66 45.59 14.99
N GLN A 41 14.07 46.68 15.63
CA GLN A 41 14.04 46.91 17.07
C GLN A 41 12.67 47.45 17.46
N GLY A 42 12.12 46.96 18.58
CA GLY A 42 10.88 47.50 19.14
C GLY A 42 10.70 47.14 20.60
N ASP A 43 11.09 48.05 21.46
CA ASP A 43 10.88 48.07 22.92
C ASP A 43 9.41 47.93 23.34
N GLY A 44 9.21 47.43 24.57
CA GLY A 44 8.26 48.08 25.48
C GLY A 44 7.27 47.21 26.27
N ALA A 45 7.38 47.36 27.59
CA ALA A 45 6.32 47.32 28.61
C ALA A 45 5.92 45.97 29.26
N THR A 46 6.57 45.77 30.41
CA THR A 46 6.06 45.24 31.68
C THR A 46 4.58 45.50 31.97
N LEU A 47 3.86 44.48 32.43
CA LEU A 47 2.80 44.63 33.45
C LEU A 47 2.54 43.30 34.17
N ALA A 48 2.83 43.33 35.48
CA ALA A 48 2.52 42.28 36.44
C ALA A 48 1.06 42.38 36.88
N LEU A 49 0.35 41.26 36.99
CA LEU A 49 -0.81 41.15 37.87
C LEU A 49 -0.87 39.77 38.52
N ALA A 50 -0.82 39.80 39.85
CA ALA A 50 -1.09 38.72 40.78
C ALA A 50 -2.60 38.42 40.83
N GLY A 51 -2.98 37.18 41.19
CA GLY A 51 -4.40 36.84 41.31
C GLY A 51 -4.73 35.42 41.76
N THR A 52 -4.37 35.12 43.01
CA THR A 52 -5.13 34.29 43.97
C THR A 52 -5.74 32.93 43.58
N SER A 53 -5.22 31.93 44.28
CA SER A 53 -5.72 30.59 44.53
C SER A 53 -7.13 30.54 45.16
N LYS A 54 -7.99 29.64 44.65
CA LYS A 54 -9.15 29.12 45.38
C LYS A 54 -9.23 27.60 45.25
N SER A 55 -8.95 26.95 46.37
CA SER A 55 -9.13 25.52 46.63
C SER A 55 -10.63 25.17 46.65
N LYS A 56 -11.04 24.15 45.89
CA LYS A 56 -12.37 23.53 46.00
C LYS A 56 -12.27 22.04 46.28
N LYS A 57 -12.74 21.71 47.49
CA LYS A 57 -13.17 20.43 48.08
C LYS A 57 -13.23 19.20 47.15
N LYS A 58 -12.39 18.21 47.48
CA LYS A 58 -12.51 16.79 47.12
C LYS A 58 -13.85 16.21 47.61
N LYS A 59 -14.68 15.71 46.68
CA LYS A 59 -15.85 14.87 46.97
C LYS A 59 -15.40 13.40 46.88
N LYS A 60 -15.46 12.69 48.00
CA LYS A 60 -15.08 11.27 48.17
C LYS A 60 -16.16 10.39 47.50
N LYS A 61 -15.87 9.81 46.33
CA LYS A 61 -16.77 8.88 45.62
C LYS A 61 -16.61 7.47 46.20
N LYS A 62 -17.73 6.85 46.58
CA LYS A 62 -17.83 5.45 47.05
C LYS A 62 -17.29 4.50 45.98
N LYS A 63 -16.35 3.61 46.36
CA LYS A 63 -15.93 2.46 45.57
C LYS A 63 -17.08 1.44 45.53
N SER A 64 -17.78 1.32 44.41
CA SER A 64 -18.59 0.15 44.12
C SER A 64 -17.67 -1.00 43.69
N ALA A 65 -17.90 -2.18 44.26
CA ALA A 65 -17.19 -3.41 43.92
C ALA A 65 -17.40 -3.73 42.44
N ALA A 66 -16.30 -3.76 41.68
CA ALA A 66 -16.30 -4.19 40.28
C ALA A 66 -16.59 -5.69 40.23
N LYS A 67 -17.80 -6.06 39.80
CA LYS A 67 -18.09 -7.40 39.29
C LYS A 67 -17.12 -7.66 38.14
N LYS A 68 -16.24 -8.66 38.28
CA LYS A 68 -15.49 -9.25 37.17
C LYS A 68 -16.50 -9.88 36.21
N SER A 69 -17.04 -9.11 35.28
CA SER A 69 -17.66 -9.68 34.08
C SER A 69 -16.52 -10.30 33.28
N SER A 70 -16.57 -11.62 33.09
CA SER A 70 -15.77 -12.29 32.08
C SER A 70 -15.96 -11.56 30.76
N THR A 71 -14.96 -10.76 30.38
CA THR A 71 -14.90 -10.03 29.13
C THR A 71 -14.89 -11.06 28.01
N GLY A 72 -16.08 -11.40 27.51
CA GLY A 72 -16.21 -11.96 26.18
C GLY A 72 -15.48 -11.02 25.24
N ILE A 73 -14.51 -11.55 24.51
CA ILE A 73 -13.76 -10.78 23.51
C ILE A 73 -14.81 -10.33 22.49
N ALA A 74 -15.18 -9.05 22.53
CA ALA A 74 -16.14 -8.50 21.60
C ALA A 74 -15.54 -8.57 20.19
N VAL A 75 -16.08 -9.45 19.35
CA VAL A 75 -15.72 -9.56 17.93
C VAL A 75 -15.96 -8.20 17.28
N ASN A 76 -14.98 -7.72 16.52
CA ASN A 76 -15.06 -6.42 15.88
C ASN A 76 -16.17 -6.43 14.81
N PRO A 77 -17.26 -5.66 14.98
CA PRO A 77 -18.39 -5.70 14.05
C PRO A 77 -18.05 -5.14 12.66
N LEU A 78 -16.90 -4.47 12.50
CA LEU A 78 -16.41 -4.01 11.20
C LEU A 78 -15.79 -5.13 10.37
N LEU A 79 -15.44 -6.25 10.99
CA LEU A 79 -14.81 -7.37 10.31
C LEU A 79 -15.89 -8.34 9.85
N ASN A 80 -16.24 -8.23 8.56
CA ASN A 80 -17.08 -9.20 7.89
C ASN A 80 -16.46 -10.61 7.94
N ALA A 81 -17.20 -11.62 7.47
CA ALA A 81 -16.64 -12.92 7.14
C ALA A 81 -15.42 -12.77 6.20
N PHE A 82 -14.58 -13.80 6.15
CA PHE A 82 -13.51 -13.84 5.16
C PHE A 82 -14.10 -13.62 3.75
N PRO A 83 -13.50 -12.77 2.90
CA PRO A 83 -14.00 -12.55 1.55
C PRO A 83 -14.18 -13.87 0.80
N ASP A 84 -15.26 -13.96 0.04
CA ASP A 84 -15.52 -15.14 -0.78
C ASP A 84 -14.53 -15.24 -1.95
N GLU A 85 -14.35 -16.48 -2.39
CA GLU A 85 -13.61 -16.75 -3.60
C GLU A 85 -14.46 -16.36 -4.81
N LEU A 86 -13.87 -15.62 -5.74
CA LEU A 86 -14.51 -15.21 -6.97
C LEU A 86 -14.56 -16.40 -7.93
N GLY A 87 -15.72 -16.61 -8.53
CA GLY A 87 -15.97 -17.69 -9.48
C GLY A 87 -14.95 -17.74 -10.62
N ALA A 88 -14.78 -18.92 -11.20
CA ALA A 88 -13.83 -19.10 -12.29
C ALA A 88 -14.32 -18.30 -13.50
N PRO A 89 -13.40 -17.71 -14.29
CA PRO A 89 -13.79 -17.22 -15.60
C PRO A 89 -14.43 -18.39 -16.38
N GLU A 90 -15.43 -18.06 -17.20
CA GLU A 90 -16.06 -19.03 -18.08
C GLU A 90 -15.00 -19.73 -18.94
N GLN A 91 -15.19 -21.02 -19.17
CA GLN A 91 -14.29 -21.77 -20.04
C GLN A 91 -14.46 -21.27 -21.48
N GLU A 92 -13.35 -20.99 -22.14
CA GLU A 92 -13.36 -20.59 -23.53
C GLU A 92 -13.68 -21.78 -24.43
N ASP A 93 -14.42 -21.50 -25.51
CA ASP A 93 -14.59 -22.44 -26.60
C ASP A 93 -13.24 -22.84 -27.23
N SER A 94 -13.16 -24.07 -27.71
CA SER A 94 -11.92 -24.64 -28.24
C SER A 94 -11.39 -23.91 -29.48
N GLU A 95 -12.26 -23.42 -30.37
CA GLU A 95 -11.88 -22.68 -31.57
C GLU A 95 -11.37 -21.28 -31.20
N VAL A 96 -12.10 -20.61 -30.28
CA VAL A 96 -11.70 -19.30 -29.74
C VAL A 96 -10.33 -19.39 -29.06
N ARG A 97 -10.08 -20.48 -28.31
CA ARG A 97 -8.77 -20.73 -27.68
C ARG A 97 -7.67 -20.84 -28.72
N ILE A 98 -7.85 -21.64 -29.76
CA ILE A 98 -6.84 -21.84 -30.82
C ILE A 98 -6.52 -20.52 -31.52
N ALA A 99 -7.55 -19.74 -31.88
CA ALA A 99 -7.36 -18.44 -32.53
C ALA A 99 -6.57 -17.46 -31.65
N ARG A 100 -6.86 -17.38 -30.35
CA ARG A 100 -6.14 -16.53 -29.40
C ARG A 100 -4.70 -16.99 -29.14
N ASP A 101 -4.46 -18.30 -29.10
CA ASP A 101 -3.11 -18.83 -28.94
C ASP A 101 -2.26 -18.53 -30.18
N ALA A 102 -2.85 -18.51 -31.38
CA ALA A 102 -2.19 -18.04 -32.60
C ALA A 102 -1.86 -16.55 -32.55
N GLU A 103 -2.81 -15.69 -32.13
CA GLU A 103 -2.58 -14.23 -31.95
C GLU A 103 -1.40 -13.96 -31.00
N LEU A 104 -1.33 -14.65 -29.86
CA LEU A 104 -0.24 -14.53 -28.90
C LEU A 104 1.12 -14.93 -29.48
N LEU A 105 1.16 -15.86 -30.44
CA LEU A 105 2.38 -16.28 -31.11
C LEU A 105 2.85 -15.27 -32.16
N GLU A 106 1.91 -14.70 -32.91
CA GLU A 106 2.16 -13.69 -33.94
C GLU A 106 2.66 -12.36 -33.36
N GLU A 107 2.17 -11.99 -32.16
CA GLU A 107 2.63 -10.78 -31.48
C GLU A 107 4.09 -10.90 -31.04
N THR A 108 4.99 -10.31 -31.83
CA THR A 108 6.44 -10.38 -31.61
C THR A 108 6.96 -9.27 -30.69
N ARG A 109 6.26 -8.15 -30.54
CA ARG A 109 6.77 -7.00 -29.78
C ARG A 109 6.76 -7.28 -28.28
N THR A 110 7.95 -7.34 -27.68
CA THR A 110 8.08 -7.33 -26.23
C THR A 110 7.90 -5.92 -25.68
N VAL A 111 7.31 -5.82 -24.49
CA VAL A 111 7.10 -4.58 -23.76
C VAL A 111 8.08 -4.52 -22.59
N LYS A 112 8.82 -3.42 -22.50
CA LYS A 112 9.64 -3.09 -21.34
C LYS A 112 8.88 -2.09 -20.48
N ALA A 113 8.38 -2.54 -19.33
CA ALA A 113 7.84 -1.64 -18.34
C ALA A 113 8.96 -0.71 -17.83
N ASN A 114 9.01 0.53 -18.29
CA ASN A 114 9.88 1.52 -17.68
C ASN A 114 9.26 1.92 -16.34
N PRO A 115 9.88 1.56 -15.19
CA PRO A 115 9.26 1.79 -13.89
C PRO A 115 9.00 3.26 -13.58
N MET A 116 9.65 4.19 -14.27
CA MET A 116 9.50 5.64 -14.10
C MET A 116 8.54 6.28 -15.11
N LEU A 117 8.32 5.68 -16.28
CA LEU A 117 7.64 6.31 -17.42
C LEU A 117 6.34 5.63 -17.87
N LEU A 118 5.88 4.59 -17.17
CA LEU A 118 4.63 3.87 -17.49
C LEU A 118 3.43 4.80 -17.72
N LEU A 119 3.44 6.01 -17.14
CA LEU A 119 2.33 6.97 -17.25
C LEU A 119 2.52 8.02 -18.35
N GLU A 120 3.74 8.27 -18.82
CA GLU A 120 4.04 9.39 -19.71
C GLU A 120 4.41 8.96 -21.13
N SER A 121 5.14 7.85 -21.28
CA SER A 121 5.74 7.50 -22.57
C SER A 121 4.95 6.45 -23.37
N SER A 122 4.06 5.68 -22.75
CA SER A 122 3.34 4.61 -23.46
C SER A 122 2.06 4.13 -22.75
N PRO A 123 0.94 4.89 -22.83
CA PRO A 123 -0.36 4.46 -22.29
C PRO A 123 -0.81 3.10 -22.83
N ALA A 124 -0.51 2.80 -24.10
CA ALA A 124 -0.82 1.51 -24.72
C ALA A 124 -0.10 0.33 -24.05
N GLU A 125 1.16 0.51 -23.63
CA GLU A 125 1.88 -0.52 -22.87
C GLU A 125 1.28 -0.71 -21.48
N LEU A 126 0.90 0.38 -20.82
CA LEU A 126 0.24 0.30 -19.52
C LEU A 126 -1.09 -0.44 -19.62
N ASP A 127 -1.89 -0.21 -20.66
CA ASP A 127 -3.16 -0.92 -20.86
C ASP A 127 -2.98 -2.42 -21.06
N ILE A 128 -1.89 -2.84 -21.70
CA ILE A 128 -1.55 -4.26 -21.83
C ILE A 128 -1.14 -4.84 -20.47
N LEU A 129 -0.25 -4.16 -19.74
CA LEU A 129 0.33 -4.70 -18.50
C LEU A 129 -0.64 -4.62 -17.31
N TRP A 130 -1.50 -3.60 -17.28
CA TRP A 130 -2.44 -3.34 -16.21
C TRP A 130 -3.82 -3.89 -16.51
N THR A 131 -3.89 -5.23 -16.54
CA THR A 131 -5.07 -6.01 -16.91
C THR A 131 -6.30 -5.75 -16.02
N PRO A 132 -7.52 -6.07 -16.47
CA PRO A 132 -8.72 -6.00 -15.63
C PRO A 132 -8.58 -6.77 -14.30
N SER A 133 -7.96 -7.95 -14.32
CA SER A 133 -7.72 -8.75 -13.11
C SER A 133 -6.78 -8.07 -12.12
N CYS A 134 -5.77 -7.33 -12.60
CA CYS A 134 -4.94 -6.46 -11.75
C CYS A 134 -5.78 -5.35 -11.07
N ARG A 135 -6.81 -4.84 -11.75
CA ARG A 135 -7.71 -3.78 -11.25
C ARG A 135 -8.80 -4.29 -10.31
N SER A 136 -9.09 -5.59 -10.35
CA SER A 136 -10.20 -6.22 -9.62
C SER A 136 -9.99 -6.33 -8.10
N LEU A 137 -8.76 -6.22 -7.60
CA LEU A 137 -8.49 -6.32 -6.18
C LEU A 137 -8.96 -5.04 -5.47
N GLU A 138 -10.05 -5.17 -4.72
CA GLU A 138 -10.64 -4.13 -3.90
C GLU A 138 -10.95 -4.62 -2.49
N LEU A 139 -10.91 -3.68 -1.54
CA LEU A 139 -11.36 -3.90 -0.17
C LEU A 139 -12.59 -3.02 0.09
N LEU A 140 -13.60 -3.59 0.74
CA LEU A 140 -14.87 -2.92 0.97
C LEU A 140 -15.07 -2.71 2.47
N THR A 141 -15.47 -1.50 2.82
CA THR A 141 -15.94 -1.17 4.17
C THR A 141 -17.42 -0.73 4.09
N PRO A 142 -18.08 -0.47 5.23
CA PRO A 142 -19.43 0.08 5.22
C PRO A 142 -19.56 1.35 4.35
N ARG A 143 -18.57 2.25 4.39
CA ARG A 143 -18.62 3.54 3.68
C ARG A 143 -17.62 3.69 2.55
N LEU A 144 -16.60 2.85 2.49
CA LEU A 144 -15.47 3.00 1.58
C LEU A 144 -15.33 1.84 0.60
N ARG A 145 -14.79 2.18 -0.56
CA ARG A 145 -14.22 1.24 -1.52
C ARG A 145 -12.74 1.59 -1.67
N LEU A 146 -11.87 0.67 -1.28
CA LEU A 146 -10.43 0.74 -1.45
C LEU A 146 -10.10 -0.01 -2.73
N ARG A 147 -9.94 0.73 -3.83
CA ARG A 147 -9.65 0.16 -5.16
C ARG A 147 -8.21 0.42 -5.55
N GLN A 148 -7.73 -0.22 -6.61
CA GLN A 148 -6.45 0.16 -7.21
C GLN A 148 -6.49 1.63 -7.70
N CYS A 149 -5.36 2.34 -7.56
CA CYS A 149 -5.20 3.70 -8.07
C CYS A 149 -5.32 3.73 -9.60
N GLN A 150 -5.74 4.88 -10.15
CA GLN A 150 -5.95 5.09 -11.58
C GLN A 150 -5.29 6.38 -12.05
N LEU A 151 -5.02 6.50 -13.36
CA LEU A 151 -4.43 7.72 -13.94
C LEU A 151 -5.24 8.98 -13.61
N GLY A 152 -6.57 8.87 -13.59
CA GLY A 152 -7.48 9.96 -13.23
C GLY A 152 -7.34 10.46 -11.78
N ASP A 153 -6.65 9.72 -10.90
CA ASP A 153 -6.47 10.09 -9.49
C ASP A 153 -5.43 11.20 -9.29
N LEU A 154 -4.58 11.49 -10.29
CA LEU A 154 -3.48 12.44 -10.19
C LEU A 154 -3.90 13.79 -9.60
N LYS A 155 -5.01 14.35 -10.09
CA LYS A 155 -5.53 15.64 -9.65
C LYS A 155 -5.77 15.66 -8.14
N MET A 156 -6.38 14.61 -7.60
CA MET A 156 -6.72 14.53 -6.18
C MET A 156 -5.51 14.16 -5.31
N ILE A 157 -4.62 13.31 -5.80
CA ILE A 157 -3.32 13.03 -5.17
C ILE A 157 -2.56 14.36 -5.02
N THR A 158 -2.46 15.16 -6.09
CA THR A 158 -1.82 16.47 -6.06
C THR A 158 -2.43 17.40 -5.02
N LYS A 159 -3.77 17.50 -4.95
CA LYS A 159 -4.44 18.33 -3.93
C LYS A 159 -4.04 17.93 -2.51
N ILE A 160 -3.98 16.63 -2.21
CA ILE A 160 -3.66 16.12 -0.87
C ILE A 160 -2.18 16.28 -0.57
N LYS A 161 -1.30 15.87 -1.48
CA LYS A 161 0.16 15.90 -1.32
C LYS A 161 0.72 17.32 -1.22
N THR A 162 0.09 18.30 -1.85
CA THR A 162 0.53 19.70 -1.79
C THR A 162 -0.08 20.49 -0.63
N GLU A 163 -0.90 19.86 0.22
CA GLU A 163 -1.62 20.54 1.29
C GLU A 163 -0.73 20.69 2.55
N PRO A 164 -0.37 21.92 2.97
CA PRO A 164 0.53 22.11 4.11
C PRO A 164 0.09 21.42 5.40
N ILE A 165 -1.21 21.35 5.71
CA ILE A 165 -1.67 20.68 6.94
C ILE A 165 -1.45 19.16 6.88
N VAL A 166 -1.52 18.55 5.70
CA VAL A 166 -1.17 17.13 5.51
C VAL A 166 0.33 16.95 5.72
N ASN A 167 1.14 17.78 5.07
CA ASN A 167 2.60 17.69 5.05
C ASN A 167 3.26 17.82 6.44
N ARG A 168 2.64 18.53 7.38
CA ARG A 168 3.09 18.60 8.78
C ARG A 168 3.01 17.26 9.50
N THR A 169 2.09 16.38 9.08
CA THR A 169 1.88 15.07 9.71
C THR A 169 2.61 13.94 8.99
N GLN A 170 3.16 14.22 7.80
CA GLN A 170 3.86 13.27 6.95
C GLN A 170 5.39 13.38 7.11
N LEU A 171 6.09 12.30 6.76
CA LEU A 171 7.55 12.25 6.82
C LEU A 171 8.18 13.19 5.80
N TYR A 172 7.70 13.13 4.56
CA TYR A 172 8.34 13.75 3.39
C TYR A 172 8.20 15.26 3.23
N GLY A 173 7.58 15.96 4.18
CA GLY A 173 7.45 17.42 4.12
C GLY A 173 6.62 17.85 2.91
N GLN A 174 7.08 18.87 2.17
CA GLN A 174 6.36 19.44 1.03
C GLN A 174 6.88 18.88 -0.31
N PRO A 175 6.18 17.92 -0.94
CA PRO A 175 6.60 17.35 -2.20
C PRO A 175 6.50 18.34 -3.37
N HIS A 176 7.52 18.37 -4.24
CA HIS A 176 7.44 19.09 -5.52
C HIS A 176 6.49 18.40 -6.51
N MET A 177 5.85 19.17 -7.42
CA MET A 177 4.83 18.65 -8.34
C MET A 177 5.35 17.54 -9.25
N SER A 178 6.56 17.69 -9.79
CA SER A 178 7.19 16.66 -10.63
C SER A 178 7.36 15.35 -9.86
N TRP A 179 7.77 15.42 -8.59
CA TRP A 179 7.91 14.26 -7.71
C TRP A 179 6.56 13.62 -7.36
N ILE A 180 5.46 14.38 -7.32
CA ILE A 180 4.14 13.79 -7.09
C ILE A 180 3.74 12.88 -8.24
N LYS A 181 3.93 13.36 -9.48
CA LYS A 181 3.60 12.60 -10.67
C LYS A 181 4.49 11.37 -10.81
N THR A 182 5.81 11.56 -10.74
CA THR A 182 6.79 10.49 -11.00
C THR A 182 6.99 9.55 -9.81
N GLY A 183 6.88 10.07 -8.58
CA GLY A 183 7.11 9.32 -7.34
C GLY A 183 5.84 8.66 -6.82
N PHE A 184 4.76 9.41 -6.59
CA PHE A 184 3.55 8.85 -6.00
C PHE A 184 2.70 8.13 -7.04
N LEU A 185 2.22 8.81 -8.08
CA LEU A 185 1.27 8.19 -9.00
C LEU A 185 1.86 6.95 -9.68
N THR A 186 3.10 7.05 -10.18
CA THR A 186 3.77 5.90 -10.81
C THR A 186 3.87 4.72 -9.87
N ARG A 187 4.34 4.94 -8.63
CA ARG A 187 4.40 3.90 -7.61
C ARG A 187 3.01 3.30 -7.33
N TYR A 188 1.99 4.14 -7.26
CA TYR A 188 0.62 3.72 -6.91
C TYR A 188 0.03 2.81 -7.98
N ILE A 189 0.13 3.20 -9.26
CA ILE A 189 -0.27 2.35 -10.40
C ILE A 189 0.57 1.07 -10.46
N ARG A 190 1.88 1.20 -10.26
CA ARG A 190 2.81 0.05 -10.30
C ARG A 190 2.50 -0.98 -9.23
N SER A 191 2.04 -0.57 -8.05
CA SER A 191 1.59 -1.47 -6.99
C SER A 191 0.40 -2.35 -7.43
N SER A 192 -0.33 -1.96 -8.47
CA SER A 192 -1.42 -2.76 -9.04
C SER A 192 -0.93 -3.84 -10.02
N ILE A 193 0.34 -3.81 -10.42
CA ILE A 193 0.93 -4.76 -11.37
C ILE A 193 2.05 -5.53 -10.64
N PRO A 194 1.75 -6.69 -10.03
CA PRO A 194 2.69 -7.44 -9.19
C PRO A 194 4.09 -7.56 -9.80
N GLN A 195 4.15 -7.91 -11.09
CA GLN A 195 5.40 -8.18 -11.80
C GLN A 195 6.32 -6.98 -12.01
N ILE A 196 5.78 -5.77 -11.87
CA ILE A 196 6.52 -4.52 -12.07
C ILE A 196 6.73 -3.81 -10.73
N SER A 197 5.98 -4.21 -9.69
CA SER A 197 6.02 -3.59 -8.36
C SER A 197 7.36 -3.78 -7.64
N ASP A 198 8.09 -4.83 -7.99
CA ASP A 198 9.29 -5.28 -7.30
C ASP A 198 10.51 -4.42 -7.64
N LYS A 199 11.11 -3.81 -6.62
CA LYS A 199 12.36 -3.04 -6.73
C LYS A 199 13.57 -3.94 -7.00
N GLU A 200 13.51 -5.19 -6.55
CA GLU A 200 14.59 -6.18 -6.62
C GLU A 200 14.33 -7.26 -7.68
N ASN A 201 13.20 -7.18 -8.38
CA ASN A 201 12.87 -8.06 -9.50
C ASN A 201 12.80 -9.56 -9.12
N ASN A 202 12.44 -9.87 -7.88
CA ASN A 202 12.12 -11.20 -7.38
C ASN A 202 10.78 -11.75 -7.92
N GLY A 203 10.00 -10.92 -8.61
CA GLY A 203 8.77 -11.33 -9.30
C GLY A 203 7.63 -11.62 -8.34
N TRP A 204 7.62 -10.96 -7.18
CA TRP A 204 6.57 -11.02 -6.17
C TRP A 204 6.02 -9.61 -5.88
N LYS A 205 4.78 -9.55 -5.38
CA LYS A 205 4.14 -8.28 -5.02
C LYS A 205 4.63 -7.78 -3.67
N THR A 206 5.32 -6.64 -3.64
CA THR A 206 5.78 -6.01 -2.40
C THR A 206 4.87 -4.86 -1.94
N ASP A 207 4.12 -4.23 -2.84
CA ASP A 207 3.34 -3.03 -2.50
C ASP A 207 1.87 -3.23 -2.86
N TYR A 208 0.97 -2.82 -1.97
CA TYR A 208 -0.46 -2.67 -2.23
C TYR A 208 -0.87 -1.24 -1.88
N ILE A 209 -1.16 -0.42 -2.89
CA ILE A 209 -1.60 0.96 -2.67
C ILE A 209 -3.00 1.13 -3.23
N PHE A 210 -3.94 1.37 -2.31
CA PHE A 210 -5.34 1.54 -2.62
C PHE A 210 -5.71 3.01 -2.64
N ALA A 211 -6.42 3.42 -3.68
CA ALA A 211 -7.21 4.64 -3.68
C ALA A 211 -8.45 4.44 -2.80
N ILE A 212 -8.66 5.36 -1.86
CA ILE A 212 -9.86 5.42 -1.04
C ILE A 212 -10.91 6.19 -1.82
N THR A 213 -12.07 5.56 -2.02
CA THR A 213 -13.26 6.18 -2.63
C THR A 213 -14.48 5.95 -1.75
N LEU A 214 -15.48 6.84 -1.85
CA LEU A 214 -16.72 6.73 -1.08
C LEU A 214 -17.71 5.83 -1.83
N ARG A 215 -18.35 4.90 -1.11
CA ARG A 215 -19.43 4.08 -1.69
C ARG A 215 -20.71 4.88 -1.92
N TYR A 216 -20.99 5.80 -1.01
CA TYR A 216 -22.16 6.68 -1.04
C TYR A 216 -21.71 8.14 -0.88
N PRO A 217 -21.18 8.77 -1.95
CA PRO A 217 -20.64 10.13 -1.89
C PRO A 217 -21.62 11.16 -1.30
N SER A 218 -22.90 11.04 -1.64
CA SER A 218 -23.97 11.92 -1.18
C SER A 218 -24.26 11.82 0.32
N ALA A 219 -23.95 10.69 0.95
CA ALA A 219 -24.22 10.45 2.37
C ALA A 219 -23.17 11.06 3.32
N LEU A 220 -22.09 11.64 2.78
CA LEU A 220 -20.99 12.15 3.57
C LEU A 220 -20.85 13.66 3.41
N GLU A 221 -21.04 14.43 4.48
CA GLU A 221 -20.80 15.88 4.45
C GLU A 221 -19.29 16.19 4.39
N ILE A 222 -18.90 17.18 3.59
CA ILE A 222 -17.52 17.71 3.59
C ILE A 222 -17.37 18.63 4.81
N GLY A 223 -16.32 18.43 5.60
CA GLY A 223 -16.00 19.34 6.69
C GLY A 223 -15.61 20.76 6.21
N PRO A 224 -15.64 21.75 7.11
CA PRO A 224 -15.23 23.10 6.76
C PRO A 224 -13.78 23.11 6.23
N PRO A 225 -13.42 23.98 5.26
CA PRO A 225 -12.08 24.03 4.68
C PRO A 225 -11.06 24.71 5.60
N LYS A 226 -11.18 24.56 6.92
CA LYS A 226 -10.35 25.26 7.90
C LYS A 226 -8.90 24.80 7.75
N GLY A 227 -8.02 25.72 7.35
CA GLY A 227 -6.61 25.44 7.15
C GLY A 227 -6.27 24.68 5.86
N VAL A 228 -7.22 24.55 4.92
CA VAL A 228 -7.02 23.94 3.61
C VAL A 228 -6.88 25.03 2.55
N MET A 229 -5.86 24.94 1.70
CA MET A 229 -5.64 25.90 0.63
C MET A 229 -6.83 25.93 -0.34
N LEU A 230 -7.22 27.11 -0.83
CA LEU A 230 -8.38 27.26 -1.72
C LEU A 230 -8.33 26.31 -2.93
N ARG A 231 -7.18 26.22 -3.61
CA ARG A 231 -6.94 25.32 -4.75
C ARG A 231 -7.01 23.82 -4.40
N ASN A 232 -6.80 23.49 -3.13
CA ASN A 232 -6.78 22.11 -2.64
C ASN A 232 -8.11 21.69 -2.00
N ARG A 233 -9.12 22.58 -1.91
CA ARG A 233 -10.41 22.21 -1.32
C ARG A 233 -11.06 21.07 -2.10
N LEU A 234 -11.69 20.17 -1.34
CA LEU A 234 -12.55 19.11 -1.86
C LEU A 234 -13.91 19.71 -2.18
N LEU A 235 -14.35 19.54 -3.43
CA LEU A 235 -15.67 19.96 -3.88
C LEU A 235 -16.66 18.79 -3.82
N GLU A 236 -17.95 19.09 -3.88
CA GLU A 236 -19.01 18.06 -3.89
C GLU A 236 -18.82 17.08 -5.07
N THR A 237 -18.47 17.62 -6.23
CA THR A 237 -18.17 16.86 -7.46
C THR A 237 -16.96 15.94 -7.31
N ASP A 238 -16.04 16.24 -6.39
CA ASP A 238 -14.82 15.45 -6.19
C ASP A 238 -15.07 14.20 -5.32
N LYS A 239 -16.19 14.15 -4.56
CA LYS A 239 -16.48 13.04 -3.61
C LYS A 239 -16.67 11.67 -4.26
N ALA A 240 -17.11 11.64 -5.52
CA ALA A 240 -17.29 10.40 -6.27
C ALA A 240 -15.94 9.78 -6.68
N GLY A 241 -14.85 10.54 -6.61
CA GLY A 241 -13.51 10.12 -6.99
C GLY A 241 -12.63 9.73 -5.81
N TYR A 242 -11.33 9.91 -6.01
CA TYR A 242 -10.28 9.69 -5.03
C TYR A 242 -10.38 10.69 -3.88
N VAL A 243 -10.39 10.20 -2.64
CA VAL A 243 -10.40 11.05 -1.43
C VAL A 243 -9.18 10.83 -0.53
N GLY A 244 -8.31 9.88 -0.85
CA GLY A 244 -7.12 9.51 -0.10
C GLY A 244 -6.49 8.22 -0.62
N ASN A 245 -5.42 7.76 0.00
CA ASN A 245 -4.86 6.43 -0.24
C ASN A 245 -4.54 5.70 1.05
N PHE A 246 -4.47 4.38 0.94
CA PHE A 246 -3.99 3.49 1.97
C PHE A 246 -2.98 2.52 1.36
N GLY A 247 -1.79 2.46 1.93
CA GLY A 247 -0.70 1.61 1.50
C GLY A 247 -0.39 0.50 2.50
N LEU A 248 -0.04 -0.66 1.95
CA LEU A 248 0.59 -1.79 2.63
C LEU A 248 1.87 -2.13 1.86
N GLU A 249 3.01 -1.95 2.51
CA GLU A 249 4.33 -2.40 2.04
C GLU A 249 4.69 -3.73 2.69
N LEU A 250 5.15 -4.70 1.91
CA LEU A 250 5.65 -5.98 2.37
C LEU A 250 7.17 -5.95 2.31
N HIS A 251 7.79 -6.10 3.46
CA HIS A 251 9.23 -6.22 3.61
C HIS A 251 9.59 -7.69 3.76
N ILE A 252 10.53 -8.17 2.95
CA ILE A 252 10.90 -9.59 2.89
C ILE A 252 12.38 -9.70 3.19
N GLU A 253 12.75 -10.21 4.37
CA GLU A 253 14.18 -10.35 4.71
C GLU A 253 14.85 -11.51 3.96
N LYS A 254 14.10 -12.55 3.61
CA LYS A 254 14.60 -13.75 2.92
C LYS A 254 13.77 -14.05 1.66
N PRO A 255 14.02 -13.31 0.56
CA PRO A 255 13.17 -13.37 -0.64
C PRO A 255 13.12 -14.76 -1.31
N GLY A 256 14.16 -15.57 -1.18
CA GLY A 256 14.25 -16.92 -1.77
C GLY A 256 13.18 -17.93 -1.35
N ILE A 257 12.39 -17.63 -0.32
CA ILE A 257 11.43 -18.55 0.31
C ILE A 257 10.00 -18.32 -0.18
N VAL A 258 9.55 -17.09 -0.34
CA VAL A 258 8.14 -16.75 -0.62
C VAL A 258 7.90 -16.48 -2.10
N GLY A 259 6.85 -17.11 -2.65
CA GLY A 259 6.11 -16.61 -3.82
C GLY A 259 6.91 -16.41 -5.11
N MET A 260 8.17 -16.82 -5.17
CA MET A 260 9.02 -16.62 -6.33
C MET A 260 8.54 -17.49 -7.49
N ARG A 261 8.43 -16.87 -8.66
CA ARG A 261 8.22 -17.59 -9.92
C ARG A 261 9.43 -18.48 -10.17
N ARG A 262 9.19 -19.79 -10.24
CA ARG A 262 10.21 -20.77 -10.58
C ARG A 262 9.80 -21.46 -11.87
N LYS A 263 10.66 -21.40 -12.89
CA LYS A 263 10.46 -22.13 -14.15
C LYS A 263 10.13 -23.59 -13.84
N GLY A 264 9.09 -24.11 -14.48
CA GLY A 264 8.65 -25.50 -14.25
C GLY A 264 7.67 -25.69 -13.08
N LYS A 265 7.37 -24.66 -12.29
CA LYS A 265 6.47 -24.77 -11.12
C LYS A 265 5.27 -23.83 -11.25
N VAL A 266 4.09 -24.36 -10.88
CA VAL A 266 2.86 -23.56 -10.76
C VAL A 266 3.07 -22.52 -9.66
N LEU A 267 2.74 -21.27 -9.94
CA LEU A 267 2.78 -20.21 -8.93
C LEU A 267 1.66 -20.43 -7.91
N THR A 268 2.01 -20.44 -6.64
CA THR A 268 1.07 -20.54 -5.52
C THR A 268 1.17 -19.30 -4.63
N HIS A 269 0.07 -18.95 -3.98
CA HIS A 269 0.09 -17.97 -2.90
C HIS A 269 0.90 -18.52 -1.72
N PRO A 270 1.81 -17.75 -1.11
CA PRO A 270 2.61 -18.21 0.02
C PRO A 270 1.74 -18.64 1.20
N THR A 271 2.13 -19.76 1.80
CA THR A 271 1.60 -20.21 3.09
C THR A 271 2.10 -19.32 4.22
N PHE A 272 1.40 -19.31 5.35
CA PHE A 272 1.85 -18.66 6.58
C PHE A 272 3.23 -19.16 7.00
N ALA A 273 3.49 -20.47 6.87
CA ALA A 273 4.80 -21.04 7.18
C ALA A 273 5.93 -20.50 6.28
N GLU A 274 5.66 -20.33 4.97
CA GLU A 274 6.62 -19.70 4.05
C GLU A 274 6.82 -18.21 4.39
N MET A 275 5.74 -17.48 4.71
CA MET A 275 5.81 -16.07 5.12
C MET A 275 6.63 -15.89 6.41
N ASP A 276 6.49 -16.81 7.36
CA ASP A 276 7.24 -16.84 8.62
C ASP A 276 8.71 -17.14 8.36
N ALA A 277 8.99 -18.17 7.54
CA ALA A 277 10.34 -18.56 7.17
C ALA A 277 11.07 -17.46 6.38
N ALA A 278 10.33 -16.71 5.55
CA ALA A 278 10.83 -15.54 4.82
C ALA A 278 11.00 -14.29 5.68
N ARG A 279 10.49 -14.31 6.92
CA ARG A 279 10.47 -13.18 7.87
C ARG A 279 9.83 -11.95 7.26
N VAL A 280 8.67 -12.15 6.62
CA VAL A 280 7.92 -11.05 6.02
C VAL A 280 7.29 -10.20 7.11
N TYR A 281 7.25 -8.88 6.94
CA TYR A 281 6.36 -8.02 7.73
C TYR A 281 5.69 -6.98 6.84
N GLY A 282 4.49 -6.56 7.24
CA GLY A 282 3.74 -5.49 6.57
C GLY A 282 3.98 -4.14 7.25
N SER A 283 4.13 -3.06 6.48
CA SER A 283 4.12 -1.68 6.97
C SER A 283 2.94 -0.92 6.39
N LEU A 284 2.21 -0.19 7.23
CA LEU A 284 1.01 0.56 6.84
C LEU A 284 1.27 2.07 6.78
N PHE A 285 0.83 2.70 5.70
CA PHE A 285 0.81 4.16 5.57
C PHE A 285 -0.48 4.63 4.92
N TYR A 286 -0.91 5.86 5.21
CA TYR A 286 -2.16 6.37 4.66
C TYR A 286 -2.24 7.89 4.71
N GLU A 287 -3.16 8.40 3.90
CA GLU A 287 -3.61 9.78 3.95
C GLU A 287 -5.04 9.88 3.46
N ILE A 288 -5.74 10.91 3.94
CA ILE A 288 -7.07 11.28 3.45
C ILE A 288 -7.16 12.79 3.43
N HIS A 289 -7.96 13.31 2.53
CA HIS A 289 -8.22 14.74 2.40
C HIS A 289 -8.61 15.37 3.76
N PRO A 290 -8.01 16.51 4.18
CA PRO A 290 -8.23 17.09 5.51
C PRO A 290 -9.68 17.42 5.84
N GLN A 291 -10.48 17.83 4.85
CA GLN A 291 -11.92 18.07 5.05
C GLN A 291 -12.73 16.81 5.41
N LEU A 292 -12.11 15.63 5.38
CA LEU A 292 -12.71 14.35 5.77
C LEU A 292 -12.16 13.80 7.09
N TRP A 293 -11.27 14.53 7.77
CA TRP A 293 -10.73 14.13 9.06
C TRP A 293 -11.81 14.07 10.15
N GLY A 294 -11.57 13.22 11.16
CA GLY A 294 -12.50 13.05 12.29
C GLY A 294 -13.79 12.28 11.97
N LYS A 295 -14.03 11.89 10.72
CA LYS A 295 -15.26 11.17 10.30
C LYS A 295 -15.17 9.65 10.43
N GLY A 296 -14.06 9.13 10.94
CA GLY A 296 -13.82 7.69 11.13
C GLY A 296 -13.52 6.88 9.85
N LEU A 297 -13.41 7.52 8.69
CA LEU A 297 -13.18 6.83 7.40
C LEU A 297 -11.86 6.07 7.38
N ILE A 298 -10.75 6.72 7.77
CA ILE A 298 -9.45 6.06 7.89
C ILE A 298 -9.48 4.94 8.94
N SER A 299 -10.32 5.04 9.97
CA SER A 299 -10.45 3.93 10.93
C SER A 299 -11.04 2.68 10.28
N GLU A 300 -12.00 2.82 9.36
CA GLU A 300 -12.53 1.68 8.62
C GLU A 300 -11.50 1.12 7.64
N ALA A 301 -10.86 2.00 6.86
CA ALA A 301 -9.81 1.60 5.93
C ALA A 301 -8.66 0.88 6.62
N PHE A 302 -8.19 1.40 7.76
CA PHE A 302 -7.09 0.82 8.53
C PHE A 302 -7.42 -0.57 9.03
N THR A 303 -8.60 -0.76 9.63
CA THR A 303 -9.05 -2.07 10.10
C THR A 303 -9.10 -3.08 8.94
N GLU A 304 -9.61 -2.68 7.78
CA GLU A 304 -9.77 -3.57 6.62
C GLU A 304 -8.44 -3.88 5.92
N VAL A 305 -7.52 -2.92 5.78
CA VAL A 305 -6.19 -3.18 5.21
C VAL A 305 -5.34 -4.02 6.17
N LEU A 306 -5.45 -3.79 7.48
CA LEU A 306 -4.78 -4.63 8.48
C LEU A 306 -5.29 -6.07 8.43
N ARG A 307 -6.61 -6.26 8.30
CA ARG A 307 -7.21 -7.59 8.04
C ARG A 307 -6.63 -8.21 6.78
N PHE A 308 -6.62 -7.47 5.68
CA PHE A 308 -6.07 -7.94 4.40
C PHE A 308 -4.59 -8.36 4.54
N ALA A 309 -3.75 -7.55 5.19
CA ALA A 309 -2.34 -7.84 5.41
C ALA A 309 -2.11 -9.16 6.18
N ILE A 310 -2.88 -9.38 7.25
CA ILE A 310 -2.70 -10.55 8.12
C ILE A 310 -3.38 -11.79 7.56
N GLU A 311 -4.63 -11.68 7.10
CA GLU A 311 -5.47 -12.81 6.75
C GLU A 311 -5.33 -13.24 5.27
N GLU A 312 -4.96 -12.32 4.38
CA GLU A 312 -4.84 -12.61 2.95
C GLU A 312 -3.40 -12.57 2.46
N CYS A 313 -2.64 -11.51 2.75
CA CYS A 313 -1.22 -11.49 2.42
C CYS A 313 -0.40 -12.44 3.28
N GLY A 314 -0.90 -12.80 4.47
CA GLY A 314 -0.25 -13.74 5.38
C GLY A 314 0.91 -13.14 6.17
N CYS A 315 0.92 -11.83 6.44
CA CYS A 315 1.95 -11.22 7.27
C CYS A 315 1.93 -11.79 8.70
N PRO A 316 3.06 -12.29 9.26
CA PRO A 316 3.16 -12.64 10.67
C PRO A 316 3.14 -11.42 11.59
N LEU A 317 3.64 -10.30 11.08
CA LEU A 317 3.77 -9.03 11.79
C LEU A 317 3.32 -7.90 10.88
N VAL A 318 2.53 -6.97 11.42
CA VAL A 318 2.22 -5.71 10.74
C VAL A 318 2.59 -4.56 11.65
N ILE A 319 3.28 -3.57 11.09
CA ILE A 319 3.72 -2.36 11.75
C ILE A 319 3.03 -1.12 11.19
N ALA A 320 2.94 -0.10 12.02
CA ALA A 320 2.61 1.26 11.63
C ALA A 320 3.48 2.21 12.47
N ASP A 321 3.98 3.26 11.85
CA ASP A 321 5.07 4.09 12.38
C ASP A 321 4.71 5.59 12.38
N PRO A 322 3.59 6.00 13.02
CA PRO A 322 3.20 7.40 13.05
C PRO A 322 4.30 8.29 13.64
N THR A 323 4.41 9.51 13.12
CA THR A 323 5.26 10.55 13.73
C THR A 323 4.80 10.82 15.17
N SER A 324 5.75 11.07 16.08
CA SER A 324 5.46 11.16 17.52
C SER A 324 4.47 12.28 17.91
N GLY A 325 4.30 13.30 17.06
CA GLY A 325 3.30 14.37 17.23
C GLY A 325 1.92 14.07 16.63
N ASN A 326 1.71 12.91 16.00
CA ASN A 326 0.46 12.56 15.31
C ASN A 326 -0.46 11.72 16.21
N ASP A 327 -1.04 12.37 17.22
CA ASP A 327 -1.95 11.76 18.20
C ASP A 327 -3.11 10.97 17.55
N ALA A 328 -3.63 11.45 16.41
CA ALA A 328 -4.73 10.80 15.72
C ALA A 328 -4.32 9.42 15.19
N SER A 329 -3.15 9.33 14.56
CA SER A 329 -2.59 8.07 14.04
C SER A 329 -2.14 7.12 15.15
N ILE A 330 -1.58 7.66 16.25
CA ILE A 330 -1.23 6.86 17.43
C ILE A 330 -2.48 6.21 18.03
N LYS A 331 -3.55 7.00 18.25
CA LYS A 331 -4.84 6.49 18.74
C LYS A 331 -5.43 5.45 17.79
N LEU A 332 -5.26 5.62 16.49
CA LEU A 332 -5.73 4.66 15.49
C LEU A 332 -5.01 3.30 15.61
N CYS A 333 -3.68 3.31 15.79
CA CYS A 333 -2.91 2.08 16.00
C CYS A 333 -3.39 1.33 17.25
N LEU A 334 -3.49 2.05 18.38
CA LEU A 334 -3.96 1.49 19.66
C LEU A 334 -5.40 0.95 19.56
N LYS A 335 -6.30 1.67 18.88
CA LYS A 335 -7.69 1.23 18.65
C LYS A 335 -7.76 -0.10 17.91
N ASN A 336 -6.83 -0.34 16.97
CA ASN A 336 -6.75 -1.57 16.19
C ASN A 336 -5.97 -2.69 16.90
N GLY A 337 -5.60 -2.50 18.17
CA GLY A 337 -4.93 -3.52 18.98
C GLY A 337 -3.43 -3.60 18.77
N MET A 338 -2.83 -2.65 18.05
CA MET A 338 -1.38 -2.57 17.92
C MET A 338 -0.75 -2.06 19.22
N THR A 339 0.42 -2.58 19.54
CA THR A 339 1.17 -2.26 20.76
C THR A 339 2.41 -1.44 20.40
N TYR A 340 2.70 -0.41 21.20
CA TYR A 340 3.94 0.35 21.06
C TYR A 340 5.15 -0.53 21.35
N LYS A 341 6.21 -0.41 20.55
CA LYS A 341 7.44 -1.19 20.68
C LYS A 341 8.66 -0.33 20.93
N SER A 342 8.88 0.66 20.09
CA SER A 342 10.08 1.48 20.10
C SER A 342 9.83 2.82 19.43
N THR A 343 10.76 3.75 19.63
CA THR A 343 10.83 4.99 18.87
C THR A 343 12.07 4.91 17.98
N THR A 344 11.96 5.34 16.72
CA THR A 344 13.08 5.42 15.79
C THR A 344 13.18 6.81 15.17
N ARG A 345 14.38 7.17 14.71
CA ARG A 345 14.65 8.32 13.83
C ARG A 345 15.29 7.89 12.52
N ASP A 346 15.35 6.58 12.28
CA ASP A 346 15.90 5.97 11.08
C ASP A 346 14.94 6.17 9.90
N ASN A 347 14.90 7.41 9.42
CA ASN A 347 14.23 7.81 8.19
C ASN A 347 15.00 8.99 7.58
N PRO A 348 14.83 9.24 6.26
CA PRO A 348 15.55 10.31 5.56
C PRO A 348 15.33 11.72 6.10
N TYR A 349 14.38 11.93 7.02
CA TYR A 349 14.01 13.23 7.56
C TYR A 349 14.39 13.41 9.04
N ASN A 350 15.03 12.40 9.65
CA ASN A 350 15.42 12.37 11.06
C ASN A 350 14.24 12.71 12.03
N LYS A 351 13.01 12.42 11.60
CA LYS A 351 11.80 12.70 12.39
C LYS A 351 11.52 11.53 13.33
N PRO A 352 11.14 11.78 14.59
CA PRO A 352 10.82 10.70 15.51
C PRO A 352 9.51 10.00 15.09
N GLN A 353 9.58 8.68 14.93
CA GLN A 353 8.44 7.80 14.64
C GLN A 353 8.25 6.78 15.75
N LEU A 354 7.00 6.49 16.09
CA LEU A 354 6.65 5.49 17.09
C LEU A 354 6.26 4.20 16.39
N ILE A 355 7.04 3.14 16.58
CA ILE A 355 6.74 1.82 16.00
C ILE A 355 5.64 1.15 16.83
N HIS A 356 4.49 0.98 16.22
CA HIS A 356 3.40 0.16 16.72
C HIS A 356 3.30 -1.12 15.90
N GLU A 357 3.11 -2.26 16.56
CA GLU A 357 3.01 -3.56 15.88
C GLU A 357 1.83 -4.39 16.38
N ILE A 358 1.36 -5.31 15.55
CA ILE A 358 0.47 -6.39 15.94
C ILE A 358 0.88 -7.69 15.26
N LYS A 359 0.88 -8.79 16.01
CA LYS A 359 1.19 -10.13 15.48
C LYS A 359 -0.06 -10.81 14.93
N ARG A 360 0.12 -11.72 13.98
CA ARG A 360 -0.95 -12.54 13.39
C ARG A 360 -1.78 -13.24 14.47
N GLU A 361 -1.14 -13.86 15.45
CA GLU A 361 -1.83 -14.58 16.53
C GLU A 361 -2.68 -13.65 17.39
N GLU A 362 -2.15 -12.46 17.69
CA GLU A 362 -2.84 -11.43 18.47
C GLU A 362 -4.07 -10.91 17.72
N TRP A 363 -3.92 -10.66 16.41
CA TRP A 363 -5.01 -10.28 15.52
C TRP A 363 -6.13 -11.32 15.50
N PHE A 364 -5.81 -12.59 15.24
CA PHE A 364 -6.80 -13.67 15.18
C PHE A 364 -7.48 -13.89 16.53
N LYS A 365 -6.73 -13.89 17.63
CA LYS A 365 -7.28 -14.01 18.98
C LYS A 365 -8.27 -12.88 19.28
N ARG A 366 -7.94 -11.63 18.92
CA ARG A 366 -8.77 -10.46 19.16
C ARG A 366 -10.02 -10.43 18.28
N ASN A 367 -9.86 -10.73 17.00
CA ASN A 367 -10.87 -10.41 15.99
C ASN A 367 -11.68 -11.62 15.52
N ARG A 368 -11.12 -12.83 15.61
CA ARG A 368 -11.79 -14.08 15.21
C ARG A 368 -12.08 -14.99 16.40
N GLY A 369 -11.38 -14.82 17.53
CA GLY A 369 -11.49 -15.72 18.68
C GLY A 369 -10.92 -17.11 18.43
N THR A 370 -10.22 -17.31 17.32
CA THR A 370 -9.66 -18.59 16.86
C THR A 370 -8.15 -18.50 16.72
N LYS A 371 -7.51 -19.64 16.43
CA LYS A 371 -6.13 -19.67 15.93
C LYS A 371 -6.06 -19.09 14.50
N PRO A 372 -4.87 -18.67 14.04
CA PRO A 372 -4.65 -18.30 12.64
C PRO A 372 -5.13 -19.40 11.68
N VAL A 373 -5.86 -18.97 10.65
CA VAL A 373 -6.34 -19.85 9.57
C VAL A 373 -5.75 -19.34 8.27
N ASP A 374 -4.94 -20.18 7.64
CA ASP A 374 -4.32 -19.89 6.36
C ASP A 374 -5.25 -20.30 5.21
N ARG A 375 -6.23 -19.43 4.89
CA ARG A 375 -7.25 -19.73 3.87
C ARG A 375 -6.66 -19.74 2.44
N TRP A 376 -5.59 -18.98 2.21
CA TRP A 376 -5.08 -18.72 0.86
C TRP A 376 -3.75 -19.40 0.57
N GLY A 377 -2.99 -19.78 1.59
CA GLY A 377 -1.70 -20.42 1.46
C GLY A 377 -1.72 -21.68 0.62
N GLY A 378 -0.73 -21.82 -0.27
CA GLY A 378 -0.56 -22.95 -1.16
C GLY A 378 -1.53 -23.00 -2.34
N LYS A 379 -2.53 -22.10 -2.39
CA LYS A 379 -3.48 -22.04 -3.49
C LYS A 379 -2.77 -21.62 -4.79
N PRO A 380 -2.98 -22.31 -5.92
CA PRO A 380 -2.53 -21.82 -7.23
C PRO A 380 -3.08 -20.43 -7.52
N VAL A 381 -2.23 -19.50 -7.98
CA VAL A 381 -2.63 -18.13 -8.34
C VAL A 381 -2.25 -17.80 -9.77
N CYS A 382 -2.94 -16.81 -10.35
CA CYS A 382 -2.59 -16.27 -11.65
C CYS A 382 -1.14 -15.78 -11.63
N ARG A 383 -0.35 -16.23 -12.60
CA ARG A 383 1.07 -15.87 -12.72
C ARG A 383 1.31 -14.36 -12.91
N TRP A 384 0.33 -13.67 -13.49
CA TRP A 384 0.41 -12.22 -13.73
C TRP A 384 -0.12 -11.39 -12.56
N CYS A 385 -1.42 -11.50 -12.24
CA CYS A 385 -2.07 -10.61 -11.29
C CYS A 385 -1.96 -11.06 -9.82
N MET A 386 -1.57 -12.31 -9.56
CA MET A 386 -1.37 -12.88 -8.21
C MET A 386 -2.54 -12.67 -7.25
N ASN A 387 -3.78 -12.55 -7.75
CA ASN A 387 -4.93 -12.29 -6.90
C ASN A 387 -5.40 -13.63 -6.29
N PRO A 388 -5.23 -13.86 -4.97
CA PRO A 388 -5.60 -15.12 -4.34
C PRO A 388 -7.12 -15.34 -4.27
N ARG A 389 -7.91 -14.26 -4.38
CA ARG A 389 -9.37 -14.34 -4.36
C ARG A 389 -9.96 -14.90 -5.63
N LEU A 390 -9.23 -14.86 -6.75
CA LEU A 390 -9.69 -15.50 -7.98
C LEU A 390 -9.62 -17.01 -7.79
N SER A 391 -10.63 -17.72 -8.29
CA SER A 391 -10.59 -19.17 -8.30
C SER A 391 -9.53 -19.75 -9.23
N SER A 392 -9.46 -21.09 -9.22
CA SER A 392 -8.46 -21.85 -9.94
C SER A 392 -8.31 -21.37 -11.39
N GLN A 393 -7.07 -21.15 -11.79
CA GLN A 393 -6.74 -20.67 -13.14
C GLN A 393 -7.17 -21.71 -14.18
N THR A 394 -7.93 -21.26 -15.17
CA THR A 394 -8.42 -22.12 -16.25
C THR A 394 -7.55 -22.05 -17.50
N ILE A 395 -6.89 -20.92 -17.76
CA ILE A 395 -6.06 -20.71 -18.94
C ILE A 395 -4.64 -21.20 -18.66
N ARG A 396 -4.14 -22.07 -19.53
CA ARG A 396 -2.79 -22.66 -19.48
C ARG A 396 -1.99 -22.26 -20.71
N CYS A 397 -0.67 -22.22 -20.59
CA CYS A 397 0.18 -22.13 -21.76
C CYS A 397 0.09 -23.41 -22.59
N GLN A 398 0.00 -23.29 -23.92
CA GLN A 398 -0.03 -24.46 -24.83
C GLN A 398 1.28 -25.27 -24.83
N PHE A 399 2.38 -24.70 -24.33
CA PHE A 399 3.71 -25.33 -24.34
C PHE A 399 4.15 -25.83 -22.96
N CYS A 400 3.42 -25.51 -21.87
CA CYS A 400 3.77 -25.97 -20.54
C CYS A 400 2.59 -25.94 -19.55
N ASP A 401 2.60 -26.87 -18.59
CA ASP A 401 1.52 -27.03 -17.62
C ASP A 401 1.59 -26.11 -16.39
N TRP A 402 2.75 -25.47 -16.19
CA TRP A 402 3.05 -24.71 -14.99
C TRP A 402 2.63 -23.23 -15.10
N ALA A 403 2.56 -22.66 -16.31
CA ALA A 403 2.12 -21.29 -16.51
C ALA A 403 0.60 -21.23 -16.60
N ARG A 404 -0.03 -20.58 -15.61
CA ARG A 404 -1.48 -20.52 -15.48
C ARG A 404 -1.98 -19.09 -15.24
N TYR A 405 -3.12 -18.76 -15.85
CA TYR A 405 -3.67 -17.41 -15.86
C TYR A 405 -5.16 -17.41 -15.54
N CYS A 406 -5.61 -16.34 -14.88
CA CYS A 406 -7.03 -16.11 -14.62
C CYS A 406 -7.77 -15.44 -15.79
N SER A 407 -7.05 -14.94 -16.80
CA SER A 407 -7.64 -14.29 -17.98
C SER A 407 -6.66 -14.24 -19.14
N ARG A 408 -7.15 -14.00 -20.36
CA ARG A 408 -6.28 -13.87 -21.55
C ARG A 408 -5.48 -12.59 -21.56
N GLU A 409 -6.01 -11.53 -20.98
CA GLU A 409 -5.28 -10.28 -20.78
C GLU A 409 -4.08 -10.52 -19.85
N CYS A 410 -4.25 -11.33 -18.79
CA CYS A 410 -3.14 -11.74 -17.92
C CYS A 410 -2.11 -12.58 -18.66
N GLN A 411 -2.55 -13.52 -19.51
CA GLN A 411 -1.63 -14.32 -20.32
C GLN A 411 -0.86 -13.44 -21.31
N LYS A 412 -1.55 -12.56 -22.04
CA LYS A 412 -0.96 -11.61 -22.99
C LYS A 412 0.05 -10.70 -22.31
N ALA A 413 -0.32 -10.13 -21.16
CA ALA A 413 0.56 -9.27 -20.37
C ALA A 413 1.85 -10.00 -19.95
N ASP A 414 1.75 -11.21 -19.39
CA ASP A 414 2.92 -12.02 -19.02
C ASP A 414 3.68 -12.53 -20.25
N TRP A 415 3.04 -12.65 -21.42
CA TRP A 415 3.70 -13.10 -22.63
C TRP A 415 4.52 -11.99 -23.30
N VAL A 416 3.98 -10.78 -23.39
CA VAL A 416 4.68 -9.66 -24.03
C VAL A 416 5.68 -8.99 -23.10
N TYR A 417 5.53 -9.11 -21.78
CA TYR A 417 6.48 -8.53 -20.84
C TYR A 417 7.88 -9.14 -21.03
N ILE A 418 8.91 -8.31 -21.14
CA ILE A 418 10.28 -8.74 -21.46
C ILE A 418 10.87 -9.77 -20.46
N ARG A 419 10.41 -9.76 -19.21
CA ARG A 419 10.76 -10.74 -18.15
C ARG A 419 9.57 -11.64 -17.79
N GLY A 420 8.63 -11.77 -18.72
CA GLY A 420 7.45 -12.56 -18.56
C GLY A 420 7.65 -14.00 -19.04
N HIS A 421 6.56 -14.76 -19.07
CA HIS A 421 6.58 -16.19 -19.38
C HIS A 421 7.26 -16.53 -20.72
N ARG A 422 7.13 -15.68 -21.74
CA ARG A 422 7.76 -15.91 -23.06
C ARG A 422 9.25 -16.22 -22.96
N ALA A 423 9.97 -15.52 -22.08
CA ALA A 423 11.41 -15.71 -21.89
C ALA A 423 11.77 -17.02 -21.17
N GLU A 424 10.81 -17.64 -20.48
CA GLU A 424 11.02 -18.85 -19.67
C GLU A 424 10.51 -20.14 -20.36
N CYS A 425 9.63 -19.99 -21.35
CA CYS A 425 8.89 -21.06 -21.99
C CYS A 425 9.78 -21.87 -22.96
N ALA A 426 10.09 -23.11 -22.62
CA ALA A 426 10.99 -23.96 -23.40
C ALA A 426 10.43 -24.34 -24.78
N GLY A 427 9.11 -24.56 -24.91
CA GLY A 427 8.49 -24.98 -26.18
C GLY A 427 8.40 -23.89 -27.25
N ARG A 428 8.99 -22.71 -27.03
CA ARG A 428 9.11 -21.65 -28.03
C ARG A 428 10.53 -21.55 -28.62
N ASN A 429 11.54 -22.08 -27.92
CA ASN A 429 12.94 -21.98 -28.35
C ASN A 429 13.29 -23.02 -29.41
#